data_AF-A0A918YHF2-F1
#
_entry.id   AF-A0A918YHF2-F1
#
_cell.length_a   1.000
_cell.length_b   1.000
_cell.length_c   1.000
_cell.angle_alpha   90.00
_cell.angle_beta   90.00
_cell.angle_gamma   90.00
#
_symmetry.space_group_name_H-M   'P 1'
#
loop_
_entity.id
_entity.type
_entity.pdbx_description
1 polymer ?
#
loop_
_entity_poly.entity_id
_entity_poly.type
_entity_poly.pdbx_seq_one_letter_code
_entity_poly.pdbx_strand_id
1 'polypeptide(L)'
;MKRRKPEPLQGELSEAFAAASGDGPATPVPLAAIEREGRTRRRRRRIVALLTCCPLVLGPLGYVTWRLAGGSGAGAATSGRTVASGTVRVVAAGEHVRPLAGTELWLTKDGAHWSAPQGGGEFLPVAGLSSKTPAVTVRLEAADRRLLLSGVHHGGGPAARVEVRTPSGRFPATVLTLAGSPGWDVWYATAPFDAARDKRMLPNVEVTVYGADGRVLARGGVGS
;
A
#
# COMPACT_ATOMS: atom_id res chain seq x y z
N MET A 1 22.72 -56.44 13.70
CA MET A 1 21.61 -56.07 14.61
C MET A 1 20.91 -54.83 14.06
N LYS A 2 19.61 -54.94 13.74
CA LYS A 2 18.79 -53.89 13.12
C LYS A 2 18.33 -52.89 14.20
N ARG A 3 18.61 -51.58 14.04
CA ARG A 3 18.01 -50.53 14.90
C ARG A 3 16.64 -50.14 14.35
N ARG A 4 15.60 -50.28 15.19
CA ARG A 4 14.24 -49.80 14.97
C ARG A 4 14.21 -48.26 14.91
N LYS A 5 13.53 -47.70 13.91
CA LYS A 5 12.98 -46.33 13.95
C LYS A 5 11.75 -46.31 14.87
N PRO A 6 11.52 -45.24 15.66
CA PRO A 6 10.18 -44.90 16.12
C PRO A 6 9.69 -43.63 15.41
N GLU A 7 8.56 -43.72 14.73
CA GLU A 7 7.52 -42.68 14.71
C GLU A 7 6.22 -43.33 14.23
N PRO A 8 5.09 -43.01 14.88
CA PRO A 8 4.19 -42.05 14.25
C PRO A 8 3.42 -41.15 15.25
N LEU A 9 3.70 -39.84 15.25
CA LEU A 9 2.95 -38.83 16.04
C LEU A 9 1.74 -38.22 15.30
N GLN A 10 1.55 -38.54 14.02
CA GLN A 10 0.51 -37.91 13.19
C GLN A 10 -0.90 -38.52 13.38
N GLY A 11 -0.99 -39.79 13.75
CA GLY A 11 -2.27 -40.47 13.96
C GLY A 11 -3.01 -39.93 15.19
N GLU A 12 -2.31 -39.81 16.31
CA GLU A 12 -2.87 -39.38 17.60
C GLU A 12 -3.34 -37.92 17.58
N LEU A 13 -2.63 -37.03 16.86
CA LEU A 13 -3.04 -35.63 16.71
C LEU A 13 -4.31 -35.47 15.87
N SER A 14 -4.47 -36.32 14.85
CA SER A 14 -5.65 -36.33 13.99
C SER A 14 -6.88 -36.84 14.74
N GLU A 15 -6.67 -37.84 15.61
CA GLU A 15 -7.72 -38.41 16.45
C GLU A 15 -8.18 -37.45 17.55
N ALA A 16 -7.25 -36.67 18.14
CA ALA A 16 -7.56 -35.63 19.12
C ALA A 16 -8.42 -34.48 18.54
N PHE A 17 -8.16 -34.08 17.28
CA PHE A 17 -8.97 -33.04 16.61
C PHE A 17 -10.37 -33.54 16.20
N ALA A 18 -10.48 -34.81 15.80
CA ALA A 18 -11.77 -35.42 15.49
C ALA A 18 -12.64 -35.59 16.75
N ALA A 19 -12.04 -35.99 17.87
CA ALA A 19 -12.73 -36.15 19.15
C ALA A 19 -13.24 -34.81 19.73
N ALA A 20 -12.57 -33.69 19.45
CA ALA A 20 -12.98 -32.37 19.92
C ALA A 20 -14.12 -31.72 19.09
N SER A 21 -14.46 -32.30 17.93
CA SER A 21 -15.42 -31.70 16.99
C SER A 21 -16.85 -32.25 17.13
N GLY A 22 -17.05 -33.30 17.92
CA GLY A 22 -18.36 -33.89 18.17
C GLY A 22 -18.80 -33.63 19.61
N ASP A 23 -19.50 -32.53 19.85
CA ASP A 23 -20.76 -32.47 20.64
C ASP A 23 -21.10 -31.01 21.02
N GLY A 24 -21.53 -30.21 20.03
CA GLY A 24 -21.98 -28.84 20.27
C GLY A 24 -23.11 -28.45 19.32
N PRO A 25 -24.22 -27.83 19.80
CA PRO A 25 -25.34 -27.50 18.93
C PRO A 25 -24.94 -26.44 17.91
N ALA A 26 -25.14 -26.75 16.62
CA ALA A 26 -24.93 -25.82 15.52
C ALA A 26 -25.90 -24.62 15.64
N THR A 27 -25.39 -23.47 16.08
CA THR A 27 -26.16 -22.22 16.07
C THR A 27 -26.31 -21.70 14.64
N PRO A 28 -27.54 -21.45 14.14
CA PRO A 28 -27.76 -20.98 12.78
C PRO A 28 -27.27 -19.53 12.62
N VAL A 29 -26.34 -19.33 11.67
CA VAL A 29 -25.80 -18.01 11.33
C VAL A 29 -26.91 -17.13 10.73
N PRO A 30 -27.17 -15.91 11.25
CA PRO A 30 -28.31 -15.09 10.86
C PRO A 30 -28.02 -14.27 9.59
N LEU A 31 -27.83 -14.96 8.45
CA LEU A 31 -27.62 -14.34 7.14
C LEU A 31 -28.79 -13.43 6.72
N ALA A 32 -30.01 -13.77 7.14
CA ALA A 32 -31.22 -12.99 6.84
C ALA A 32 -31.22 -11.59 7.48
N ALA A 33 -30.52 -11.40 8.62
CA ALA A 33 -30.38 -10.10 9.25
C ALA A 33 -29.40 -9.21 8.46
N ILE A 34 -28.28 -9.79 8.01
CA ILE A 34 -27.25 -9.09 7.23
C ILE A 34 -27.81 -8.67 5.85
N GLU A 35 -28.65 -9.51 5.23
CA GLU A 35 -29.26 -9.20 3.93
C GLU A 35 -30.34 -8.11 4.02
N ARG A 36 -31.08 -8.04 5.14
CA ARG A 36 -32.04 -6.94 5.40
C ARG A 36 -31.33 -5.60 5.64
N GLU A 37 -30.20 -5.60 6.35
CA GLU A 37 -29.37 -4.41 6.60
C GLU A 37 -28.79 -3.83 5.29
N GLY A 38 -28.40 -4.68 4.34
CA GLY A 38 -27.84 -4.26 3.05
C GLY A 38 -28.81 -3.51 2.13
N ARG A 39 -30.11 -3.87 2.16
CA ARG A 39 -31.13 -3.29 1.27
C ARG A 39 -31.56 -1.88 1.66
N THR A 40 -31.51 -1.52 2.94
CA THR A 40 -31.89 -0.18 3.42
C THR A 40 -30.85 0.89 3.05
N ARG A 41 -29.56 0.53 3.04
CA ARG A 41 -28.45 1.43 2.64
C ARG A 41 -28.48 1.81 1.16
N ARG A 42 -28.89 0.90 0.25
CA ARG A 42 -28.99 1.20 -1.20
C ARG A 42 -30.06 2.24 -1.52
N ARG A 43 -31.16 2.31 -0.76
CA ARG A 43 -32.24 3.28 -1.02
C ARG A 43 -31.86 4.71 -0.64
N ARG A 44 -31.09 4.92 0.43
CA ARG A 44 -30.66 6.26 0.87
C ARG A 44 -29.74 6.98 -0.13
N ARG A 45 -28.96 6.23 -0.94
CA ARG A 45 -28.07 6.83 -1.95
C ARG A 45 -28.79 7.42 -3.17
N ARG A 46 -30.05 7.06 -3.42
CA ARG A 46 -30.79 7.56 -4.59
C ARG A 46 -31.52 8.89 -4.36
N ILE A 47 -31.69 9.34 -3.11
CA ILE A 47 -32.43 10.56 -2.78
C ILE A 47 -31.50 11.78 -2.68
N VAL A 48 -30.22 11.59 -2.37
CA VAL A 48 -29.24 12.70 -2.24
C VAL A 48 -28.64 13.13 -3.60
N ALA A 49 -28.82 12.33 -4.67
CA ALA A 49 -28.22 12.58 -5.98
C ALA A 49 -29.00 13.56 -6.89
N LEU A 50 -30.06 14.21 -6.40
CA LEU A 50 -30.96 15.05 -7.22
C LEU A 50 -30.94 16.56 -6.88
N LEU A 51 -30.06 17.04 -5.99
CA LEU A 51 -30.08 18.44 -5.51
C LEU A 51 -28.76 19.21 -5.62
N THR A 52 -27.86 18.83 -6.54
CA THR A 52 -26.64 19.60 -6.83
C THR A 52 -26.36 19.70 -8.33
N CYS A 53 -27.38 20.02 -9.11
CA CYS A 53 -27.23 20.55 -10.46
C CYS A 53 -27.68 22.01 -10.48
N CYS A 54 -26.79 22.89 -10.97
CA CYS A 54 -26.92 24.34 -11.19
C CYS A 54 -26.84 25.29 -9.96
N PRO A 55 -26.03 26.37 -10.00
CA PRO A 55 -25.52 27.04 -11.21
C PRO A 55 -23.97 27.11 -11.30
N LEU A 56 -23.45 26.51 -12.36
CA LEU A 56 -22.20 26.89 -13.03
C LEU A 56 -22.60 27.86 -14.16
N VAL A 57 -22.67 29.15 -13.89
CA VAL A 57 -22.73 30.20 -14.92
C VAL A 57 -22.05 31.45 -14.35
N LEU A 58 -21.10 32.02 -15.11
CA LEU A 58 -20.28 33.23 -14.86
C LEU A 58 -18.86 33.00 -14.29
N GLY A 59 -18.02 32.35 -15.10
CA GLY A 59 -16.58 32.26 -14.85
C GLY A 59 -15.63 32.01 -16.04
N PRO A 60 -16.03 31.96 -17.34
CA PRO A 60 -15.05 31.77 -18.40
C PRO A 60 -14.90 33.04 -19.25
N LEU A 61 -13.92 33.91 -18.97
CA LEU A 61 -13.50 34.90 -19.98
C LEU A 61 -12.03 35.40 -19.86
N GLY A 62 -11.17 34.74 -19.08
CA GLY A 62 -9.81 35.25 -18.80
C GLY A 62 -8.63 34.39 -19.26
N TYR A 63 -8.84 33.13 -19.64
CA TYR A 63 -7.73 32.17 -19.80
C TYR A 63 -7.64 31.53 -21.20
N VAL A 64 -8.17 32.21 -22.23
CA VAL A 64 -8.22 31.69 -23.61
C VAL A 64 -7.08 32.21 -24.49
N THR A 65 -6.22 33.13 -24.03
CA THR A 65 -5.23 33.77 -24.93
C THR A 65 -3.78 33.28 -24.79
N TRP A 66 -3.44 32.34 -23.89
CA TRP A 66 -2.02 31.98 -23.63
C TRP A 66 -1.62 30.51 -23.83
N ARG A 67 -2.30 29.74 -24.70
CA ARG A 67 -1.77 28.42 -25.12
C ARG A 67 -2.04 28.06 -26.59
N LEU A 68 -2.33 29.03 -27.46
CA LEU A 68 -2.48 28.80 -28.91
C LEU A 68 -1.17 28.92 -29.70
N ALA A 69 -0.04 28.61 -29.07
CA ALA A 69 1.23 28.41 -29.76
C ALA A 69 1.95 27.19 -29.15
N GLY A 70 1.75 26.02 -29.76
CA GLY A 70 2.62 24.87 -29.57
C GLY A 70 1.91 23.55 -29.32
N GLY A 71 1.75 22.76 -30.39
CA GLY A 71 1.83 21.30 -30.28
C GLY A 71 0.54 20.56 -30.62
N SER A 72 0.33 20.34 -31.91
CA SER A 72 -0.44 19.20 -32.42
C SER A 72 0.32 17.91 -32.07
N GLY A 73 -0.35 16.93 -31.46
CA GLY A 73 0.24 15.64 -31.13
C GLY A 73 -0.77 14.70 -30.47
N ALA A 74 -1.12 13.66 -31.21
CA ALA A 74 -2.05 12.59 -30.86
C ALA A 74 -1.80 11.95 -29.48
N GLY A 75 -2.88 11.42 -28.89
CA GLY A 75 -2.88 10.74 -27.60
C GLY A 75 -1.78 9.69 -27.47
N ALA A 76 -0.91 9.91 -26.48
CA ALA A 76 0.11 8.96 -26.07
C ALA A 76 -0.11 8.63 -24.60
N ALA A 77 -0.15 7.34 -24.28
CA ALA A 77 -0.16 6.82 -22.92
C ALA A 77 0.96 7.49 -22.10
N THR A 78 0.61 8.04 -20.94
CA THR A 78 1.57 8.72 -20.07
C THR A 78 2.64 7.73 -19.62
N SER A 79 3.82 7.81 -20.24
CA SER A 79 5.01 7.07 -19.81
C SER A 79 5.31 7.42 -18.36
N GLY A 80 5.26 6.40 -17.49
CA GLY A 80 5.53 6.52 -16.06
C GLY A 80 6.88 7.19 -15.81
N ARG A 81 6.86 8.35 -15.18
CA ARG A 81 8.05 9.11 -14.83
C ARG A 81 8.78 8.39 -13.69
N THR A 82 10.02 7.97 -13.93
CA THR A 82 10.93 7.51 -12.86
C THR A 82 11.21 8.69 -11.92
N VAL A 83 10.88 8.56 -10.64
CA VAL A 83 11.17 9.61 -9.63
C VAL A 83 12.55 9.37 -9.03
N ALA A 84 13.30 10.45 -8.82
CA ALA A 84 14.55 10.43 -8.08
C ALA A 84 14.34 9.99 -6.62
N SER A 85 15.24 9.16 -6.10
CA SER A 85 15.23 8.69 -4.71
C SER A 85 15.52 9.85 -3.75
N GLY A 86 14.85 9.87 -2.58
CA GLY A 86 15.13 10.84 -1.51
C GLY A 86 14.32 12.13 -1.53
N THR A 87 13.22 12.19 -2.27
CA THR A 87 12.35 13.37 -2.36
C THR A 87 10.94 13.10 -1.86
N VAL A 88 10.27 14.11 -1.30
CA VAL A 88 8.81 14.10 -1.11
C VAL A 88 8.15 14.62 -2.39
N ARG A 89 7.20 13.87 -2.93
CA ARG A 89 6.49 14.17 -4.16
C ARG A 89 4.98 14.12 -3.91
N VAL A 90 4.30 15.22 -4.23
CA VAL A 90 2.84 15.22 -4.31
C VAL A 90 2.42 14.60 -5.65
N VAL A 91 1.50 13.63 -5.61
CA VAL A 91 0.98 12.94 -6.80
C VAL A 91 -0.52 13.17 -6.94
N ALA A 92 -1.01 13.12 -8.18
CA ALA A 92 -2.45 13.08 -8.40
C ALA A 92 -3.04 11.74 -7.95
N ALA A 93 -4.30 11.75 -7.51
CA ALA A 93 -4.98 10.50 -7.19
C ALA A 93 -5.10 9.63 -8.47
N GLY A 94 -4.67 8.37 -8.37
CA GLY A 94 -4.59 7.44 -9.50
C GLY A 94 -3.36 7.61 -10.38
N GLU A 95 -2.39 8.46 -10.01
CA GLU A 95 -1.14 8.56 -10.76
C GLU A 95 -0.24 7.35 -10.50
N HIS A 96 0.11 6.60 -11.56
CA HIS A 96 0.99 5.44 -11.50
C HIS A 96 2.46 5.85 -11.52
N VAL A 97 3.19 5.47 -10.47
CA VAL A 97 4.64 5.61 -10.35
C VAL A 97 5.30 4.25 -10.56
N ARG A 98 6.40 4.24 -11.32
CA ARG A 98 7.14 3.03 -11.70
C ARG A 98 8.55 3.04 -11.11
N PRO A 99 8.75 2.54 -9.88
CA PRO A 99 10.06 2.57 -9.23
C PRO A 99 11.00 1.47 -9.74
N LEU A 100 10.46 0.37 -10.26
CA LEU A 100 11.22 -0.71 -10.90
C LEU A 100 10.44 -1.25 -12.12
N ALA A 101 11.15 -1.87 -13.07
CA ALA A 101 10.53 -2.43 -14.27
C ALA A 101 9.41 -3.43 -13.91
N GLY A 102 8.23 -3.25 -14.51
CA GLY A 102 7.05 -4.09 -14.27
C GLY A 102 6.39 -3.93 -12.89
N THR A 103 6.85 -2.98 -12.07
CA THR A 103 6.20 -2.61 -10.80
C THR A 103 5.51 -1.26 -10.93
N GLU A 104 4.34 -1.12 -10.32
CA GLU A 104 3.60 0.14 -10.27
C GLU A 104 3.06 0.39 -8.87
N LEU A 105 3.07 1.65 -8.44
CA LEU A 105 2.45 2.11 -7.20
C LEU A 105 1.61 3.34 -7.49
N TRP A 106 0.42 3.42 -6.90
CA TRP A 106 -0.42 4.61 -7.00
C TRP A 106 -1.25 4.82 -5.74
N LEU A 107 -1.59 6.08 -5.49
CA LEU A 107 -2.40 6.47 -4.35
C LEU A 107 -3.76 6.93 -4.86
N THR A 108 -4.82 6.50 -4.19
CA THR A 108 -6.17 7.02 -4.39
C THR A 108 -6.70 7.56 -3.07
N LYS A 109 -7.85 8.25 -3.10
CA LYS A 109 -8.53 8.67 -1.87
C LYS A 109 -8.95 7.48 -1.00
N ASP A 110 -9.09 6.30 -1.60
CA ASP A 110 -9.56 5.09 -0.92
C ASP A 110 -8.40 4.26 -0.34
N GLY A 111 -7.16 4.46 -0.81
CA GLY A 111 -5.99 3.80 -0.27
C GLY A 111 -4.79 3.77 -1.20
N ALA A 112 -3.80 2.97 -0.83
CA ALA A 112 -2.58 2.74 -1.60
C ALA A 112 -2.67 1.43 -2.40
N HIS A 113 -2.09 1.42 -3.58
CA HIS A 113 -2.12 0.28 -4.49
C HIS A 113 -0.72 -0.07 -5.00
N TRP A 114 -0.53 -1.35 -5.29
CA TRP A 114 0.69 -1.91 -5.87
C TRP A 114 0.35 -2.89 -6.98
N SER A 115 1.20 -2.97 -7.98
CA SER A 115 1.21 -4.02 -8.99
C SER A 115 2.63 -4.51 -9.19
N ALA A 116 2.77 -5.83 -9.31
CA ALA A 116 4.02 -6.57 -9.42
C ALA A 116 3.95 -7.49 -10.66
N PRO A 117 5.06 -7.79 -11.35
CA PRO A 117 5.02 -8.67 -12.53
C PRO A 117 4.53 -10.09 -12.20
N GLN A 118 4.83 -10.56 -10.99
CA GLN A 118 4.58 -11.92 -10.53
C GLN A 118 3.38 -12.03 -9.56
N GLY A 119 2.70 -10.91 -9.29
CA GLY A 119 1.61 -10.83 -8.32
C GLY A 119 0.38 -10.09 -8.87
N GLY A 120 -0.80 -10.43 -8.36
CA GLY A 120 -2.01 -9.64 -8.60
C GLY A 120 -1.89 -8.24 -7.98
N GLY A 121 -2.76 -7.32 -8.40
CA GLY A 121 -2.82 -5.97 -7.79
C GLY A 121 -3.16 -6.05 -6.30
N GLU A 122 -2.36 -5.41 -5.47
CA GLU A 122 -2.59 -5.31 -4.02
C GLU A 122 -3.14 -3.94 -3.66
N PHE A 123 -3.97 -3.90 -2.63
CA PHE A 123 -4.63 -2.70 -2.16
C PHE A 123 -4.65 -2.65 -0.63
N LEU A 124 -4.19 -1.53 -0.07
CA LEU A 124 -4.28 -1.20 1.34
C LEU A 124 -5.28 -0.06 1.54
N PRO A 125 -6.50 -0.33 2.06
CA PRO A 125 -7.52 0.68 2.24
C PRO A 125 -7.14 1.70 3.33
N VAL A 126 -7.62 2.94 3.21
CA VAL A 126 -7.45 4.00 4.22
C VAL A 126 -7.99 3.59 5.60
N ALA A 127 -9.01 2.73 5.65
CA ALA A 127 -9.51 2.17 6.91
C ALA A 127 -8.41 1.41 7.69
N GLY A 128 -7.48 0.75 6.98
CA GLY A 128 -6.30 0.12 7.56
C GLY A 128 -5.17 1.10 7.94
N LEU A 129 -5.28 2.37 7.55
CA LEU A 129 -4.34 3.46 7.82
C LEU A 129 -4.87 4.44 8.89
N SER A 130 -6.05 4.17 9.44
CA SER A 130 -6.75 5.07 10.37
C SER A 130 -6.30 4.91 11.83
N SER A 131 -5.21 4.19 12.09
CA SER A 131 -4.67 4.07 13.45
C SER A 131 -4.15 5.42 13.94
N LYS A 132 -4.40 5.72 15.21
CA LYS A 132 -3.85 6.91 15.88
C LYS A 132 -2.36 6.76 16.22
N THR A 133 -1.88 5.52 16.30
CA THR A 133 -0.48 5.23 16.59
C THR A 133 0.35 5.39 15.31
N PRO A 134 1.36 6.26 15.30
CA PRO A 134 2.24 6.40 14.15
C PRO A 134 2.92 5.07 13.81
N ALA A 135 2.85 4.66 12.54
CA ALA A 135 3.44 3.41 12.10
C ALA A 135 3.89 3.48 10.63
N VAL A 136 4.85 2.61 10.30
CA VAL A 136 5.36 2.44 8.96
C VAL A 136 5.37 0.95 8.60
N THR A 137 4.82 0.59 7.45
CA THR A 137 4.86 -0.77 6.92
C THR A 137 6.02 -0.96 5.97
N VAL A 138 6.44 -2.21 5.77
CA VAL A 138 7.51 -2.57 4.83
C VAL A 138 7.07 -3.75 3.97
N ARG A 139 7.22 -3.59 2.66
CA ARG A 139 7.05 -4.60 1.62
C ARG A 139 8.37 -4.75 0.87
N LEU A 140 8.69 -5.99 0.55
CA LEU A 140 9.87 -6.38 -0.20
C LEU A 140 9.44 -7.03 -1.51
N GLU A 141 10.00 -6.56 -2.62
CA GLU A 141 9.81 -7.19 -3.93
C GLU A 141 11.15 -7.24 -4.67
N ALA A 142 11.62 -8.44 -4.98
CA ALA A 142 12.86 -8.64 -5.71
C ALA A 142 12.57 -8.80 -7.20
N ALA A 143 13.21 -7.99 -8.04
CA ALA A 143 13.19 -8.13 -9.50
C ALA A 143 14.53 -7.69 -10.10
N ASP A 144 15.03 -8.46 -11.07
CA ASP A 144 16.23 -8.15 -11.88
C ASP A 144 17.44 -7.62 -11.08
N ARG A 145 17.83 -8.37 -10.04
CA ARG A 145 18.96 -8.04 -9.14
C ARG A 145 18.82 -6.72 -8.37
N ARG A 146 17.58 -6.25 -8.26
CA ARG A 146 17.19 -5.14 -7.40
C ARG A 146 16.12 -5.59 -6.42
N LEU A 147 16.09 -4.89 -5.30
CA LEU A 147 15.04 -5.01 -4.30
C LEU A 147 14.29 -3.68 -4.27
N LEU A 148 13.00 -3.74 -4.57
CA LEU A 148 12.06 -2.68 -4.29
C LEU A 148 11.61 -2.83 -2.83
N LEU A 149 11.88 -1.80 -2.04
CA LEU A 149 11.32 -1.64 -0.71
C LEU A 149 10.24 -0.59 -0.80
N SER A 150 9.04 -0.89 -0.30
CA SER A 150 7.95 0.09 -0.28
C SER A 150 7.07 -0.09 0.94
N GLY A 151 6.24 0.89 1.23
CA GLY A 151 5.28 0.77 2.31
C GLY A 151 4.47 2.03 2.51
N VAL A 152 3.70 2.05 3.59
CA VAL A 152 2.86 3.17 3.98
C VAL A 152 3.26 3.67 5.35
N HIS A 153 3.40 4.98 5.46
CA HIS A 153 3.49 5.70 6.71
C HIS A 153 2.13 6.33 7.04
N HIS A 154 1.70 6.26 8.29
CA HIS A 154 0.50 6.95 8.76
C HIS A 154 0.65 7.38 10.21
N GLY A 155 -0.10 8.42 10.59
CA GLY A 155 -0.02 9.04 11.93
C GLY A 155 1.23 9.89 12.12
N GLY A 156 1.31 10.63 13.24
CA GLY A 156 2.50 11.40 13.62
C GLY A 156 2.77 12.68 12.81
N GLY A 157 2.11 12.88 11.68
CA GLY A 157 2.25 14.05 10.80
C GLY A 157 2.81 13.68 9.42
N PRO A 158 3.00 14.66 8.50
CA PRO A 158 3.52 14.38 7.17
C PRO A 158 4.98 13.89 7.19
N ALA A 159 5.30 12.87 6.40
CA ALA A 159 6.68 12.42 6.25
C ALA A 159 7.48 13.43 5.39
N ALA A 160 8.60 13.93 5.93
CA ALA A 160 9.53 14.80 5.20
C ALA A 160 10.73 14.04 4.63
N ARG A 161 11.10 12.91 5.27
CA ARG A 161 12.20 12.06 4.83
C ARG A 161 11.98 10.64 5.33
N VAL A 162 12.30 9.66 4.49
CA VAL A 162 12.32 8.25 4.87
C VAL A 162 13.71 7.69 4.57
N GLU A 163 14.32 7.06 5.57
CA GLU A 163 15.59 6.35 5.44
C GLU A 163 15.35 4.87 5.61
N VAL A 164 15.88 4.09 4.67
CA VAL A 164 15.85 2.63 4.70
C VAL A 164 17.26 2.15 4.97
N ARG A 165 17.41 1.31 5.99
CA ARG A 165 18.66 0.63 6.29
C ARG A 165 18.50 -0.83 5.92
N THR A 166 19.37 -1.30 5.05
CA THR A 166 19.54 -2.71 4.73
C THR A 166 20.98 -3.11 5.08
N PRO A 167 21.30 -4.41 5.07
CA PRO A 167 22.68 -4.84 5.27
C PRO A 167 23.64 -4.41 4.17
N SER A 168 23.13 -4.08 2.97
CA SER A 168 23.93 -3.53 1.87
C SER A 168 24.17 -2.01 1.98
N GLY A 169 23.46 -1.31 2.86
CA GLY A 169 23.71 0.11 3.10
C GLY A 169 22.48 0.89 3.54
N ARG A 170 22.59 2.22 3.48
CA ARG A 170 21.48 3.14 3.77
C ARG A 170 21.01 3.79 2.48
N PHE A 171 19.70 3.78 2.27
CA PHE A 171 19.08 4.25 1.04
C PHE A 171 18.02 5.29 1.38
N PRO A 172 18.08 6.50 0.80
CA PRO A 172 17.00 7.46 0.92
C PRO A 172 15.81 6.97 0.09
N ALA A 173 14.62 7.02 0.67
CA ALA A 173 13.38 6.66 -0.01
C ALA A 173 12.69 7.90 -0.60
N THR A 174 11.96 7.71 -1.69
CA THR A 174 11.00 8.68 -2.21
C THR A 174 9.70 8.53 -1.43
N VAL A 175 9.12 9.66 -1.02
CA VAL A 175 7.80 9.72 -0.37
C VAL A 175 6.79 10.25 -1.39
N LEU A 176 5.66 9.56 -1.53
CA LEU A 176 4.52 9.94 -2.36
C LEU A 176 3.36 10.32 -1.45
N THR A 177 2.79 11.50 -1.66
CA THR A 177 1.63 11.99 -0.89
C THR A 177 0.54 12.51 -1.80
N LEU A 178 -0.72 12.42 -1.37
CA LEU A 178 -1.82 13.10 -2.05
C LEU A 178 -1.90 14.55 -1.59
N ALA A 179 -2.36 15.44 -2.47
CA ALA A 179 -2.68 16.80 -2.07
C ALA A 179 -3.81 16.81 -1.01
N GLY A 180 -3.75 17.77 -0.08
CA GLY A 180 -4.83 18.00 0.89
C GLY A 180 -4.70 17.27 2.24
N SER A 181 -3.48 16.91 2.65
CA SER A 181 -3.18 16.35 3.98
C SER A 181 -3.94 15.05 4.30
N PRO A 182 -3.71 13.97 3.54
CA PRO A 182 -4.41 12.69 3.70
C PRO A 182 -4.17 12.00 5.07
N GLY A 183 -3.12 12.39 5.80
CA GLY A 183 -2.74 11.77 7.09
C GLY A 183 -1.93 10.48 6.94
N TRP A 184 -1.57 10.11 5.70
CA TRP A 184 -0.75 8.96 5.35
C TRP A 184 -0.01 9.22 4.03
N ASP A 185 1.13 8.57 3.85
CA ASP A 185 2.00 8.70 2.68
C ASP A 185 2.53 7.31 2.27
N VAL A 186 2.78 7.09 0.98
CA VAL A 186 3.50 5.91 0.50
C VAL A 186 4.98 6.25 0.41
N TRP A 187 5.87 5.31 0.68
CA TRP A 187 7.29 5.47 0.41
C TRP A 187 7.82 4.31 -0.40
N TYR A 188 8.90 4.55 -1.14
CA TYR A 188 9.67 3.48 -1.77
C TYR A 188 11.15 3.80 -1.90
N ALA A 189 11.98 2.78 -1.94
CA ALA A 189 13.39 2.83 -2.27
C ALA A 189 13.77 1.63 -3.16
N THR A 190 14.82 1.77 -3.95
CA THR A 190 15.44 0.64 -4.64
C THR A 190 16.86 0.45 -4.14
N ALA A 191 17.22 -0.81 -3.91
CA ALA A 191 18.56 -1.20 -3.48
C ALA A 191 19.12 -2.31 -4.40
N PRO A 192 20.44 -2.41 -4.55
CA PRO A 192 21.07 -3.58 -5.13
C PRO A 192 20.67 -4.85 -4.35
N PHE A 193 20.45 -5.95 -5.05
CA PHE A 193 20.05 -7.22 -4.44
C PHE A 193 20.68 -8.43 -5.13
N ASP A 194 21.45 -9.20 -4.38
CA ASP A 194 21.95 -10.51 -4.76
C ASP A 194 21.23 -11.58 -3.94
N ALA A 195 20.31 -12.31 -4.56
CA ALA A 195 19.49 -13.32 -3.88
C ALA A 195 20.32 -14.41 -3.16
N ALA A 196 21.53 -14.73 -3.65
CA ALA A 196 22.37 -15.75 -3.04
C ALA A 196 22.98 -15.27 -1.70
N ARG A 197 23.24 -13.96 -1.58
CA ARG A 197 23.87 -13.35 -0.40
C ARG A 197 22.84 -12.71 0.53
N ASP A 198 21.87 -12.00 -0.04
CA ASP A 198 21.07 -11.02 0.67
C ASP A 198 19.72 -11.57 1.17
N LYS A 199 19.27 -12.73 0.68
CA LYS A 199 17.96 -13.31 1.08
C LYS A 199 17.90 -13.60 2.59
N ARG A 200 19.01 -14.05 3.19
CA ARG A 200 19.11 -14.30 4.64
C ARG A 200 19.10 -13.03 5.48
N MET A 201 19.32 -11.89 4.82
CA MET A 201 19.51 -10.58 5.42
C MET A 201 18.27 -9.68 5.32
N LEU A 202 17.24 -10.12 4.60
CA LEU A 202 15.95 -9.42 4.48
C LEU A 202 15.26 -9.11 5.82
N PRO A 203 15.38 -9.93 6.89
CA PRO A 203 14.81 -9.58 8.20
C PRO A 203 15.51 -8.39 8.90
N ASN A 204 16.68 -7.96 8.42
CA ASN A 204 17.43 -6.85 9.02
C ASN A 204 17.15 -5.51 8.33
N VAL A 205 16.01 -5.41 7.63
CA VAL A 205 15.58 -4.16 7.02
C VAL A 205 14.89 -3.32 8.07
N GLU A 206 15.42 -2.11 8.28
CA GLU A 206 14.84 -1.09 9.15
C GLU A 206 14.42 0.12 8.32
N VAL A 207 13.32 0.74 8.73
CA VAL A 207 12.79 1.95 8.11
C VAL A 207 12.56 2.98 9.20
N THR A 208 13.07 4.18 8.98
CA THR A 208 12.83 5.32 9.88
C THR A 208 12.21 6.46 9.09
N VAL A 209 11.07 6.96 9.59
CA VAL A 209 10.35 8.10 9.03
C VAL A 209 10.62 9.33 9.87
N TYR A 210 10.95 10.43 9.21
CA TYR A 210 11.26 11.71 9.85
C TYR A 210 10.26 12.80 9.42
N GLY A 211 9.91 13.66 10.38
CA GLY A 211 9.19 14.91 10.14
C GLY A 211 10.12 16.01 9.63
N ALA A 212 9.53 17.15 9.26
CA ALA A 212 10.27 18.30 8.72
C ALA A 212 11.24 18.93 9.74
N ASP A 213 10.96 18.76 11.03
CA ASP A 213 11.80 19.17 12.15
C ASP A 213 12.95 18.18 12.44
N GLY A 214 13.05 17.08 11.67
CA GLY A 214 14.04 16.03 11.87
C GLY A 214 13.69 15.04 12.98
N ARG A 215 12.54 15.19 13.64
CA ARG A 215 12.06 14.24 14.65
C ARG A 215 11.64 12.93 13.98
N VAL A 216 11.85 11.82 14.66
CA VAL A 216 11.36 10.51 14.23
C VAL A 216 9.85 10.42 14.46
N LEU A 217 9.10 10.18 13.39
CA LEU A 217 7.65 9.97 13.43
C LEU A 217 7.30 8.50 13.67
N ALA A 218 8.00 7.61 12.97
CA ALA A 218 7.78 6.16 13.05
C ALA A 218 9.08 5.39 12.77
N ARG A 219 9.14 4.17 13.31
CA ARG A 219 10.14 3.15 12.95
C ARG A 219 9.42 1.83 12.70
N GLY A 220 9.97 1.03 11.80
CA GLY A 220 9.48 -0.30 11.49
C GLY A 220 10.53 -1.10 10.74
N GLY A 221 10.20 -2.33 10.38
CA GLY A 221 11.11 -3.21 9.68
C GLY A 221 10.49 -4.54 9.33
N VAL A 222 11.27 -5.40 8.71
CA VAL A 222 10.84 -6.77 8.39
C VAL A 222 11.19 -7.66 9.57
N GLY A 223 10.28 -7.79 10.55
CA GLY A 223 10.50 -8.58 11.77
C GLY A 223 10.40 -7.80 13.09
N SER A 224 9.90 -6.55 13.04
CA SER A 224 9.55 -5.72 14.20
C SER A 224 8.14 -5.99 14.70
#